data_AF-A0A7S2GBV5-F1
#
_entry.id   AF-A0A7S2GBV5-F1
#
_cell.length_a   1.000
_cell.length_b   1.000
_cell.length_c   1.000
_cell.angle_alpha   90.00
_cell.angle_beta   90.00
_cell.angle_gamma   90.00
#
_symmetry.space_group_name_H-M   'P 1'
#
loop_
_entity.id
_entity.type
_entity.pdbx_description
1 polymer ?
#
loop_
_entity_poly.entity_id
_entity_poly.type
_entity_poly.pdbx_seq_one_letter_code
_entity_poly.pdbx_strand_id
1 'polypeptide(L)'
;GLSDLTGCPSVFFNLDSEDMTCMVHDHIGRSPNLLFVNMLRWDQRKLIICASTAGEDKFSEHTRPPVEKHGLVPGHAYTLISVVELSDGTRLVRVRNPWGSFEWNGPWGDEDPRWTEE
;
A
#
# COMPACT_ATOMS: atom_id res chain seq x y z
N GLY A 1 -18.44 -4.54 -1.55
CA GLY A 1 -17.17 -3.94 -1.99
C GLY A 1 -17.17 -2.44 -1.76
N LEU A 2 -16.09 -1.71 -2.08
CA LEU A 2 -16.04 -0.24 -1.92
C LEU A 2 -17.20 0.49 -2.64
N SER A 3 -17.70 -0.08 -3.73
CA SER A 3 -18.91 0.38 -4.43
C SER A 3 -20.15 0.44 -3.55
N ASP A 4 -20.34 -0.50 -2.62
CA ASP A 4 -21.53 -0.53 -1.76
C ASP A 4 -21.47 0.55 -0.68
N LEU A 5 -20.25 0.94 -0.29
CA LEU A 5 -20.01 2.00 0.70
C LEU A 5 -20.07 3.40 0.09
N THR A 6 -19.75 3.52 -1.20
CA THR A 6 -19.56 4.82 -1.86
C THR A 6 -20.61 5.14 -2.91
N GLY A 7 -21.29 4.12 -3.45
CA GLY A 7 -22.11 4.24 -4.67
C GLY A 7 -21.28 4.43 -5.95
N CYS A 8 -19.95 4.44 -5.87
CA CYS A 8 -19.06 4.72 -6.99
C CYS A 8 -18.46 3.45 -7.60
N PRO A 9 -18.15 3.45 -8.91
CA PRO A 9 -17.36 2.38 -9.52
C PRO A 9 -16.03 2.19 -8.82
N SER A 10 -15.61 0.93 -8.67
CA SER A 10 -14.30 0.56 -8.13
C SER A 10 -13.47 -0.09 -9.21
N VAL A 11 -12.16 0.18 -9.20
CA VAL A 11 -11.18 -0.48 -10.07
C VAL A 11 -10.24 -1.31 -9.20
N PHE A 12 -9.82 -2.46 -9.70
CA PHE A 12 -8.90 -3.36 -9.04
C PHE A 12 -7.68 -3.60 -9.93
N PHE A 13 -6.49 -3.60 -9.32
CA PHE A 13 -5.23 -3.84 -10.00
C PHE A 13 -4.55 -5.06 -9.38
N ASN A 14 -4.33 -6.09 -10.20
CA ASN A 14 -3.52 -7.23 -9.78
C ASN A 14 -2.04 -6.92 -10.07
N LEU A 15 -1.24 -6.71 -9.03
CA LEU A 15 0.17 -6.35 -9.16
C LEU A 15 1.02 -7.46 -9.79
N ASP A 16 0.58 -8.72 -9.71
CA ASP A 16 1.27 -9.87 -10.30
C ASP A 16 0.91 -10.10 -11.78
N SER A 17 -0.01 -9.30 -12.33
CA SER A 17 -0.39 -9.42 -13.74
C SER A 17 0.69 -8.85 -14.67
N GLU A 18 0.89 -9.52 -15.81
CA GLU A 18 1.83 -9.04 -16.85
C GLU A 18 1.52 -7.60 -17.27
N ASP A 19 0.23 -7.26 -17.37
CA ASP A 19 -0.25 -5.92 -17.73
C ASP A 19 0.22 -4.84 -16.72
N MET A 20 0.33 -5.17 -15.43
CA MET A 20 0.79 -4.22 -14.41
C MET A 20 2.31 -4.06 -14.36
N THR A 21 3.07 -4.99 -14.93
CA THR A 21 4.55 -4.90 -14.98
C THR A 21 4.98 -3.56 -15.59
N CYS A 22 4.38 -3.14 -16.70
CA CYS A 22 4.69 -1.87 -17.36
C CYS A 22 4.23 -0.64 -16.57
N MET A 23 3.23 -0.78 -15.71
CA MET A 23 2.68 0.32 -14.90
C MET A 23 3.51 0.56 -13.63
N VAL A 24 4.16 -0.47 -13.09
CA VAL A 24 4.91 -0.44 -11.84
C VAL A 24 6.39 -0.12 -12.05
N HIS A 25 7.00 -0.54 -13.16
CA HIS A 25 8.42 -0.33 -13.36
C HIS A 25 8.72 1.01 -14.03
N ASP A 26 9.61 1.80 -13.42
CA ASP A 26 10.24 2.93 -14.08
C ASP A 26 11.09 2.40 -15.25
N HIS A 27 10.72 2.74 -16.47
CA HIS A 27 11.52 2.42 -17.65
C HIS A 27 12.36 3.63 -18.03
N ILE A 28 13.68 3.47 -17.97
CA ILE A 28 14.65 4.50 -18.34
C ILE A 28 14.29 5.05 -19.73
N GLY A 29 13.92 6.32 -19.78
CA GLY A 29 13.62 7.06 -21.01
C GLY A 29 12.24 6.84 -21.64
N ARG A 30 11.27 6.16 -21.00
CA ARG A 30 9.95 5.90 -21.61
C ARG A 30 8.74 6.38 -20.83
N SER A 31 8.65 6.11 -19.52
CA SER A 31 7.50 6.55 -18.72
C SER A 31 7.76 6.44 -17.21
N PRO A 32 7.24 7.39 -16.40
CA PRO A 32 7.24 7.25 -14.94
C PRO A 32 6.41 6.02 -14.54
N ASN A 33 6.66 5.45 -13.36
CA ASN A 33 5.77 4.50 -12.69
C ASN A 33 4.35 5.07 -12.64
N LEU A 34 3.54 4.65 -13.61
CA LEU A 34 2.20 5.20 -13.84
C LEU A 34 1.26 4.82 -12.70
N LEU A 35 1.47 3.66 -12.06
CA LEU A 35 0.69 3.28 -10.90
C LEU A 35 0.91 4.29 -9.76
N PHE A 36 2.16 4.60 -9.44
CA PHE A 36 2.48 5.56 -8.37
C PHE A 36 1.98 6.97 -8.68
N VAL A 37 2.18 7.44 -9.93
CA VAL A 37 1.64 8.74 -10.38
C VAL A 37 0.11 8.78 -10.27
N ASN A 38 -0.57 7.67 -10.58
CA ASN A 38 -2.01 7.59 -10.43
C ASN A 38 -2.42 7.56 -8.96
N MET A 39 -1.72 6.81 -8.09
CA MET A 39 -1.96 6.81 -6.64
C MET A 39 -1.83 8.21 -6.03
N LEU A 40 -0.81 8.98 -6.41
CA LEU A 40 -0.66 10.39 -6.02
C LEU A 40 -1.90 11.21 -6.40
N ARG A 41 -2.37 11.07 -7.65
CA ARG A 41 -3.56 11.79 -8.15
C ARG A 41 -4.84 11.36 -7.44
N TRP A 42 -4.97 10.07 -7.13
CA TRP A 42 -6.14 9.52 -6.45
C TRP A 42 -6.21 9.99 -4.99
N ASP A 43 -5.08 10.03 -4.28
CA ASP A 43 -5.00 10.56 -2.91
C ASP A 43 -5.28 12.07 -2.85
N GLN A 44 -4.75 12.85 -3.81
CA GLN A 44 -5.07 14.27 -3.96
C GLN A 44 -6.58 14.50 -4.19
N ARG A 45 -7.24 13.60 -4.91
CA ARG A 45 -8.69 13.63 -5.15
C ARG A 45 -9.52 12.98 -4.05
N LYS A 46 -8.89 12.51 -2.97
CA LYS A 46 -9.55 11.90 -1.81
C LYS A 46 -10.39 10.67 -2.19
N LEU A 47 -9.91 9.89 -3.17
CA LEU A 47 -10.45 8.57 -3.45
C LEU A 47 -10.03 7.58 -2.35
N ILE A 48 -10.85 6.55 -2.14
CA ILE A 48 -10.51 5.45 -1.23
C ILE A 48 -9.59 4.48 -1.97
N ILE A 49 -8.41 4.24 -1.41
CA ILE A 49 -7.42 3.32 -1.96
C ILE A 49 -7.14 2.25 -0.88
N CYS A 50 -7.23 0.98 -1.29
CA CYS A 50 -6.90 -0.15 -0.43
C CYS A 50 -5.83 -0.99 -1.13
N ALA A 51 -4.96 -1.59 -0.33
CA ALA A 51 -3.97 -2.57 -0.77
C ALA A 51 -4.14 -3.83 0.07
N SER A 52 -3.79 -4.99 -0.49
CA SER A 52 -3.82 -6.26 0.22
C SER A 52 -2.52 -7.01 0.02
N THR A 53 -2.12 -7.74 1.03
CA THR A 53 -1.03 -8.72 0.94
C THR A 53 -1.55 -10.02 0.33
N ALA A 54 -0.68 -10.75 -0.37
CA ALA A 54 -0.99 -12.10 -0.82
C ALA A 54 -1.08 -13.07 0.37
N GLY A 55 -1.71 -14.22 0.17
CA GLY A 55 -1.83 -15.28 1.17
C GLY A 55 -3.21 -15.35 1.82
N GLU A 56 -3.26 -16.00 2.98
CA GLU A 56 -4.48 -16.24 3.76
C GLU A 56 -4.34 -15.63 5.15
N ASP A 57 -5.38 -14.92 5.58
CA ASP A 57 -5.48 -14.47 6.97
C ASP A 57 -5.78 -15.67 7.89
N LYS A 58 -4.81 -16.01 8.73
CA LYS A 58 -4.87 -17.10 9.71
C LYS A 58 -4.97 -16.58 11.15
N PHE A 59 -5.19 -15.28 11.33
CA PHE A 59 -5.41 -14.69 12.64
C PHE A 59 -6.84 -14.95 13.11
N SER A 60 -6.96 -15.23 14.40
CA SER A 60 -8.23 -15.32 15.10
C SER A 60 -8.06 -14.84 16.54
N GLU A 61 -9.16 -14.77 17.28
CA GLU A 61 -9.13 -14.45 18.71
C GLU A 61 -8.19 -15.39 19.49
N HIS A 62 -8.05 -16.65 19.06
CA HIS A 62 -7.30 -17.68 19.74
C HIS A 62 -6.01 -18.11 19.03
N THR A 63 -5.76 -17.61 17.82
CA THR A 63 -4.60 -18.01 17.01
C THR A 63 -3.93 -16.78 16.43
N ARG A 64 -2.66 -16.57 16.80
CA ARG A 64 -1.83 -15.48 16.29
C ARG A 64 -0.53 -16.10 15.76
N PRO A 65 -0.49 -16.49 14.49
CA PRO A 65 0.75 -17.00 13.91
C PRO A 65 1.82 -15.90 13.93
N PRO A 66 3.11 -16.27 13.90
CA PRO A 66 4.17 -15.30 13.68
C PRO A 66 3.90 -14.53 12.39
N VAL A 67 3.94 -13.21 12.48
CA VAL A 67 3.84 -12.34 11.30
C VAL A 67 5.09 -12.56 10.46
N GLU A 68 4.90 -12.69 9.14
CA GLU A 68 6.01 -12.85 8.22
C GLU A 68 6.93 -11.61 8.20
N LYS A 69 7.99 -11.69 7.40
CA LYS A 69 9.02 -10.65 7.32
C LYS A 69 8.38 -9.27 7.11
N HIS A 70 8.75 -8.33 7.96
CA HIS A 70 8.38 -6.92 7.94
C HIS A 70 7.05 -6.49 8.60
N GLY A 71 6.37 -7.38 9.32
CA GLY A 71 5.27 -6.99 10.21
C GLY A 71 3.89 -6.86 9.55
N LEU A 72 3.76 -7.19 8.26
CA LEU A 72 2.48 -7.24 7.55
C LEU A 72 1.81 -8.60 7.67
N VAL A 73 0.49 -8.60 7.84
CA VAL A 73 -0.35 -9.79 7.94
C VAL A 73 -0.63 -10.33 6.53
N PRO A 74 -0.38 -11.61 6.23
CA PRO A 74 -0.76 -12.23 4.95
C PRO A 74 -2.27 -12.27 4.72
N GLY A 75 -2.71 -12.16 3.47
CA GLY A 75 -4.14 -12.21 3.10
C GLY A 75 -4.99 -11.10 3.70
N HIS A 76 -4.38 -9.99 4.12
CA HIS A 76 -5.06 -8.92 4.85
C HIS A 76 -5.10 -7.62 4.08
N ALA A 77 -6.17 -6.85 4.29
CA ALA A 77 -6.40 -5.58 3.62
C ALA A 77 -5.98 -4.39 4.50
N TYR A 78 -5.27 -3.45 3.88
CA TYR A 78 -4.79 -2.21 4.46
C TYR A 78 -5.39 -1.03 3.70
N THR A 79 -5.70 0.06 4.41
CA THR A 79 -6.11 1.32 3.77
C THR A 79 -4.87 2.14 3.47
N LEU A 80 -4.73 2.62 2.23
CA LEU A 80 -3.71 3.61 1.90
C LEU A 80 -4.26 5.00 2.30
N ILE A 81 -3.54 5.70 3.15
CA ILE A 81 -3.98 6.97 3.77
C ILE A 81 -3.12 8.18 3.38
N SER A 82 -2.01 7.98 2.67
CA SER A 82 -1.20 9.05 2.07
C SER A 82 -0.27 8.49 1.01
N VAL A 83 -0.06 9.23 -0.07
CA VAL A 83 0.97 8.94 -1.08
C VAL A 83 1.86 10.16 -1.23
N VAL A 84 3.17 9.99 -1.11
CA VAL A 84 4.12 11.11 -1.19
C VAL A 84 5.37 10.73 -1.98
N GLU A 85 5.85 11.67 -2.79
CA GLU A 85 7.20 11.63 -3.37
C GLU A 85 8.02 12.69 -2.62
N LEU A 86 9.11 12.26 -2.00
CA LEU A 86 10.04 13.13 -1.29
C LEU A 86 10.90 13.92 -2.29
N SER A 87 11.57 14.96 -1.82
CA SER A 87 12.40 15.83 -2.67
C SER A 87 13.59 15.11 -3.32
N ASP A 88 14.04 14.00 -2.74
CA ASP A 88 15.11 13.15 -3.28
C ASP A 88 14.60 12.09 -4.28
N GLY A 89 13.30 12.10 -4.59
CA GLY A 89 12.66 11.14 -5.48
C GLY A 89 12.20 9.85 -4.78
N THR A 90 12.39 9.71 -3.47
CA THR A 90 11.88 8.56 -2.71
C THR A 90 10.37 8.57 -2.70
N ARG A 91 9.76 7.44 -3.09
CA ARG A 91 8.31 7.27 -3.20
C ARG A 91 7.79 6.46 -2.04
N LEU A 92 6.89 7.03 -1.25
CA LEU A 92 6.32 6.42 -0.06
C LEU A 92 4.79 6.33 -0.15
N VAL A 93 4.27 5.27 0.45
CA VAL A 93 2.85 5.12 0.74
C VAL A 93 2.69 4.91 2.24
N ARG A 94 1.75 5.62 2.86
CA ARG A 94 1.35 5.39 4.25
C ARG A 94 0.12 4.52 4.26
N VAL A 95 0.19 3.40 4.96
CA VAL A 95 -0.92 2.45 5.08
C VAL A 95 -1.39 2.37 6.54
N ARG A 96 -2.64 1.97 6.73
CA ARG A 96 -3.25 1.72 8.03
C ARG A 96 -3.76 0.30 8.10
N ASN A 97 -3.36 -0.43 9.14
CA ASN A 97 -3.99 -1.69 9.50
C ASN A 97 -5.33 -1.40 10.22
N PRO A 98 -6.47 -1.91 9.74
CA PRO A 98 -7.76 -1.76 10.42
C PRO A 98 -7.79 -2.32 11.85
N TRP A 99 -6.94 -3.30 12.18
CA TRP A 99 -6.85 -3.90 13.51
C TRP A 99 -6.07 -3.04 14.52
N GLY A 100 -5.44 -1.94 14.09
CA GLY A 100 -4.66 -1.07 14.97
C GLY A 100 -3.41 -1.74 15.57
N SER A 101 -2.89 -2.78 14.90
CA SER A 101 -1.69 -3.53 15.26
C SER A 101 -1.05 -4.10 14.00
N PHE A 102 0.12 -4.76 14.12
CA PHE A 102 0.85 -5.35 12.99
C PHE A 102 1.22 -4.32 11.93
N GLU A 103 2.14 -3.45 12.36
CA GLU A 103 2.68 -2.34 11.57
C GLU A 103 3.94 -2.76 10.82
N TRP A 104 4.21 -2.00 9.76
CA TRP A 104 5.42 -2.17 8.96
C TRP A 104 6.66 -1.85 9.81
N ASN A 105 7.58 -2.80 9.91
CA ASN A 105 8.84 -2.62 10.65
C ASN A 105 10.09 -2.68 9.75
N GLY A 106 9.91 -2.53 8.44
CA GLY A 106 11.01 -2.37 7.48
C GLY A 106 11.39 -0.90 7.26
N PRO A 107 12.09 -0.58 6.16
CA PRO A 107 12.44 0.78 5.81
C PRO A 107 11.26 1.75 5.84
N TRP A 108 11.41 2.90 6.51
CA TRP A 108 10.33 3.87 6.75
C TRP A 108 9.19 3.34 7.65
N GLY A 109 9.46 2.33 8.48
CA GLY A 109 8.61 2.00 9.63
C GLY A 109 8.76 3.03 10.74
N ASP A 110 7.92 2.93 11.78
CA ASP A 110 7.80 3.98 12.81
C ASP A 110 9.12 4.28 13.55
N GLU A 111 9.92 3.23 13.79
CA GLU A 111 11.22 3.33 14.49
C GLU A 111 12.42 3.52 13.54
N ASP A 112 12.17 3.84 12.26
CA ASP A 112 13.23 3.91 11.26
C ASP A 112 14.00 5.24 11.32
N PRO A 113 15.34 5.21 11.41
CA PRO A 113 16.15 6.44 11.54
C PRO A 113 16.22 7.29 10.27
N ARG A 114 15.63 6.85 9.14
CA ARG A 114 15.53 7.67 7.92
C ARG A 114 14.50 8.79 8.05
N TRP A 115 13.56 8.67 8.99
CA TRP A 115 12.68 9.78 9.31
C TRP A 115 13.48 10.95 9.86
N THR A 116 13.19 12.15 9.35
CA THR A 116 13.66 13.39 9.97
C THR A 116 12.72 13.76 11.10
N GLU A 117 13.23 14.47 12.11
CA GLU A 117 12.36 15.16 13.07
C GLU A 117 11.45 16.15 12.33
N GLU A 118 10.24 16.38 12.88
CA GLU A 118 9.24 17.31 12.32
C GLU A 118 9.72 18.78 12.26
#